data_AF-A0A972AEG6-F1
#
_entry.id   AF-A0A972AEG6-F1
#
_cell.length_a   1.000
_cell.length_b   1.000
_cell.length_c   1.000
_cell.angle_alpha   90.00
_cell.angle_beta   90.00
_cell.angle_gamma   90.00
#
_symmetry.space_group_name_H-M   'P 1'
#
loop_
_entity.id
_entity.type
_entity.pdbx_description
1 polymer ?
#
loop_
_entity_poly.entity_id
_entity_poly.type
_entity_poly.pdbx_seq_one_letter_code
_entity_poly.pdbx_strand_id
1 'polypeptide(L)'
;MLKFNENGKFTIMVATDIHEKADVTSPLAKKKMRDGRLLMETALDKIKPDLVVLLGDIFTNREKEEPYADFRAAIRRVAQPMIDRGIPYAIALGNHDHDGYHTDKQVEMYKELEGCLIDNADPNITGNANYNLLIYSSKGDKPVFNLWFIDSNNHYEDISVSKYDIVHQDQIEWYEKTALALKEQNGGKVIPALVFQHIPVIQCYRLLRKAKLWERPWAVRGEGAFQKHYYVLKDGVEGYLGQGPCTPDIDSGQFDSWKKIGDVIGAYFGHDHMNDFNGQVDGIYLGQCKTASFRVYTDGARSGVREIILNENDPTKYETKMYHFKEELGLEPISLGPIMKRLTDRQSVNLTIARNVLLGAGAAYAAGYGINKLAKYLKNK
;
A
#
# COMPACT_ATOMS: atom_id res chain seq x y z
N MET A 1 -9.10 2.52 -23.74
CA MET A 1 -9.70 1.19 -23.48
C MET A 1 -8.60 0.28 -22.98
N LEU A 2 -8.77 -0.35 -21.82
CA LEU A 2 -7.81 -1.32 -21.28
C LEU A 2 -8.04 -2.68 -21.92
N LYS A 3 -7.00 -3.32 -22.45
CA LYS A 3 -7.13 -4.57 -23.21
C LYS A 3 -5.94 -5.47 -22.96
N PHE A 4 -6.17 -6.78 -22.86
CA PHE A 4 -5.09 -7.76 -22.86
C PHE A 4 -4.25 -7.61 -24.13
N ASN A 5 -2.93 -7.76 -24.00
CA ASN A 5 -2.03 -7.73 -25.14
C ASN A 5 -2.18 -8.99 -26.01
N GLU A 6 -1.49 -9.03 -27.14
CA GLU A 6 -1.56 -10.15 -28.11
C GLU A 6 -1.16 -11.51 -27.52
N ASN A 7 -0.40 -11.52 -26.42
CA ASN A 7 0.00 -12.72 -25.69
C ASN A 7 -1.02 -13.13 -24.60
N GLY A 8 -2.16 -12.43 -24.50
CA GLY A 8 -3.17 -12.67 -23.48
C GLY A 8 -2.72 -12.27 -22.08
N LYS A 9 -1.78 -11.32 -21.94
CA LYS A 9 -1.31 -10.81 -20.65
C LYS A 9 -1.76 -9.36 -20.44
N PHE A 10 -1.99 -8.99 -19.18
CA PHE A 10 -2.22 -7.61 -18.77
C PHE A 10 -1.47 -7.37 -17.45
N THR A 11 -0.58 -6.40 -17.44
CA THR A 11 0.33 -6.14 -16.32
C THR A 11 -0.07 -4.86 -15.60
N ILE A 12 -0.34 -4.97 -14.30
CA ILE A 12 -0.67 -3.85 -13.43
C ILE A 12 0.51 -3.62 -12.49
N MET A 13 1.00 -2.38 -12.43
CA MET A 13 1.93 -1.94 -11.39
C MET A 13 1.16 -1.15 -10.33
N VAL A 14 1.26 -1.56 -9.07
CA VAL A 14 0.62 -0.89 -7.93
C VAL A 14 1.67 -0.13 -7.14
N ALA A 15 1.46 1.17 -6.94
CA ALA A 15 2.24 2.04 -6.08
C ALA A 15 1.30 2.69 -5.06
N THR A 16 1.69 2.74 -3.80
CA THR A 16 0.85 3.23 -2.70
C THR A 16 1.66 4.11 -1.74
N ASP A 17 0.99 4.87 -0.87
CA ASP A 17 1.61 5.65 0.20
C ASP A 17 2.76 6.52 -0.34
N ILE A 18 2.49 7.25 -1.42
CA ILE A 18 3.49 8.10 -2.06
C ILE A 18 3.78 9.31 -1.16
N HIS A 19 2.75 9.81 -0.46
CA HIS A 19 2.79 10.96 0.43
C HIS A 19 3.58 12.13 -0.17
N GLU A 20 3.37 12.40 -1.46
CA GLU A 20 3.98 13.56 -2.10
C GLU A 20 3.55 14.82 -1.36
N LYS A 21 4.45 15.80 -1.29
CA LYS A 21 4.23 17.06 -0.58
C LYS A 21 4.55 18.20 -1.50
N ALA A 22 3.82 19.30 -1.34
CA ALA A 22 4.10 20.55 -2.04
C ALA A 22 5.49 21.09 -1.68
N ASP A 23 5.80 21.11 -0.37
CA ASP A 23 7.09 21.56 0.12
C ASP A 23 8.23 20.56 -0.19
N VAL A 24 9.16 21.05 -1.01
CA VAL A 24 10.45 20.42 -1.35
C VAL A 24 11.63 21.36 -1.09
N THR A 25 11.51 22.25 -0.11
CA THR A 25 12.50 23.29 0.18
C THR A 25 13.75 22.74 0.86
N SER A 26 13.60 21.83 1.84
CA SER A 26 14.74 21.30 2.59
C SER A 26 15.63 20.36 1.77
N PRO A 27 16.95 20.30 2.03
CA PRO A 27 17.84 19.36 1.35
C PRO A 27 17.41 17.90 1.48
N LEU A 28 16.82 17.52 2.62
CA LEU A 28 16.32 16.16 2.83
C LEU A 28 15.04 15.90 2.02
N ALA A 29 14.11 16.85 1.96
CA ALA A 29 12.89 16.72 1.15
C ALA A 29 13.23 16.53 -0.33
N LYS A 30 14.21 17.29 -0.86
CA LYS A 30 14.70 17.13 -2.24
C LYS A 30 15.28 15.73 -2.51
N LYS A 31 16.02 15.17 -1.54
CA LYS A 31 16.57 13.81 -1.65
C LYS A 31 15.46 12.76 -1.65
N LYS A 32 14.48 12.87 -0.76
CA LYS A 32 13.33 11.95 -0.67
C LYS A 32 12.49 11.97 -1.95
N MET A 33 12.25 13.16 -2.50
CA MET A 33 11.57 13.33 -3.80
C MET A 33 12.34 12.62 -4.93
N ARG A 34 13.67 12.80 -4.97
CA ARG A 34 14.53 12.16 -5.98
C ARG A 34 14.53 10.65 -5.88
N ASP A 35 14.64 10.09 -4.66
CA ASP A 35 14.57 8.64 -4.46
C ASP A 35 13.19 8.10 -4.86
N GLY A 36 12.09 8.75 -4.47
CA GLY A 36 10.74 8.34 -4.87
C GLY A 36 10.53 8.39 -6.38
N ARG A 37 11.00 9.44 -7.05
CA ARG A 37 10.96 9.52 -8.53
C ARG A 37 11.80 8.42 -9.18
N LEU A 38 13.02 8.19 -8.68
CA LEU A 38 13.92 7.15 -9.19
C LEU A 38 13.30 5.75 -9.04
N LEU A 39 12.61 5.49 -7.92
CA LEU A 39 11.84 4.26 -7.70
C LEU A 39 10.80 4.09 -8.81
N MET A 40 9.93 5.09 -8.98
CA MET A 40 8.83 5.03 -9.96
C MET A 40 9.36 4.87 -11.39
N GLU A 41 10.31 5.68 -11.82
CA GLU A 41 10.87 5.61 -13.18
C GLU A 41 11.54 4.25 -13.46
N THR A 42 12.37 3.76 -12.54
CA THR A 42 13.06 2.48 -12.71
C THR A 42 12.08 1.31 -12.73
N ALA A 43 11.07 1.34 -11.86
CA ALA A 43 10.05 0.29 -11.82
C ALA A 43 9.22 0.28 -13.11
N LEU A 44 8.80 1.44 -13.62
CA LEU A 44 8.08 1.56 -14.89
C LEU A 44 8.89 1.00 -16.06
N ASP A 45 10.19 1.31 -16.13
CA ASP A 45 11.06 0.83 -17.21
C ASP A 45 11.33 -0.68 -17.13
N LYS A 46 11.35 -1.23 -15.91
CA LYS A 46 11.57 -2.66 -15.66
C LYS A 46 10.31 -3.50 -15.90
N ILE A 47 9.17 -3.06 -15.35
CA ILE A 47 7.88 -3.78 -15.38
C ILE A 47 7.17 -3.58 -16.72
N LYS A 48 7.25 -2.37 -17.29
CA LYS A 48 6.50 -1.95 -18.49
C LYS A 48 5.01 -2.28 -18.39
N PRO A 49 4.31 -1.75 -17.37
CA PRO A 49 2.93 -2.11 -17.10
C PRO A 49 1.97 -1.56 -18.17
N ASP A 50 0.85 -2.26 -18.37
CA ASP A 50 -0.28 -1.79 -19.17
C ASP A 50 -1.16 -0.78 -18.40
N LEU A 51 -1.10 -0.81 -17.06
CA LEU A 51 -1.80 0.11 -16.15
C LEU A 51 -0.98 0.32 -14.87
N VAL A 52 -0.95 1.56 -14.38
CA VAL A 52 -0.52 1.84 -13.00
C VAL A 52 -1.73 2.07 -12.10
N VAL A 53 -1.72 1.48 -10.91
CA VAL A 53 -2.66 1.80 -9.83
C VAL A 53 -1.93 2.59 -8.75
N LEU A 54 -2.40 3.81 -8.50
CA LEU A 54 -1.99 4.66 -7.39
C LEU A 54 -2.97 4.42 -6.23
N LEU A 55 -2.56 3.60 -5.26
CA LEU A 55 -3.42 3.01 -4.23
C LEU A 55 -3.43 3.85 -2.94
N GLY A 56 -3.94 5.08 -3.02
CA GLY A 56 -4.17 5.96 -1.88
C GLY A 56 -2.92 6.55 -1.23
N ASP A 57 -3.15 7.57 -0.41
CA ASP A 57 -2.16 8.40 0.25
C ASP A 57 -1.15 8.97 -0.77
N ILE A 58 -1.69 9.53 -1.84
CA ILE A 58 -0.90 10.07 -2.95
C ILE A 58 -0.26 11.38 -2.54
N PHE A 59 -1.05 12.23 -1.89
CA PHE A 59 -0.62 13.53 -1.40
C PHE A 59 -0.89 13.63 0.10
N THR A 60 0.00 14.28 0.84
CA THR A 60 -0.22 14.51 2.27
C THR A 60 0.14 15.92 2.63
N ASN A 61 -0.89 16.70 2.96
CA ASN A 61 -0.75 17.97 3.66
C ASN A 61 -1.63 17.94 4.90
N ARG A 62 -1.02 18.19 6.06
CA ARG A 62 -1.73 18.26 7.35
C ARG A 62 -2.07 19.70 7.73
N GLU A 63 -1.57 20.66 6.98
CA GLU A 63 -1.93 22.07 7.15
C GLU A 63 -3.21 22.33 6.35
N LYS A 64 -4.27 22.70 7.05
CA LYS A 64 -5.53 23.11 6.44
C LYS A 64 -5.30 24.48 5.80
N GLU A 65 -5.85 24.69 4.61
CA GLU A 65 -5.87 25.98 3.87
C GLU A 65 -4.72 26.26 2.87
N GLU A 66 -4.00 25.26 2.36
CA GLU A 66 -3.13 25.53 1.20
C GLU A 66 -3.92 25.66 -0.11
N PRO A 67 -3.49 26.52 -1.05
CA PRO A 67 -4.12 26.63 -2.36
C PRO A 67 -4.09 25.29 -3.11
N TYR A 68 -5.12 24.99 -3.90
CA TYR A 68 -5.11 23.83 -4.80
C TYR A 68 -3.93 23.82 -5.80
N ALA A 69 -3.21 24.93 -5.97
CA ALA A 69 -1.98 24.99 -6.76
C ALA A 69 -0.90 24.02 -6.27
N ASP A 70 -0.77 23.88 -4.95
CA ASP A 70 0.23 23.01 -4.31
C ASP A 70 -0.11 21.53 -4.50
N PHE A 71 -1.39 21.19 -4.31
CA PHE A 71 -1.93 19.88 -4.68
C PHE A 71 -1.69 19.57 -6.17
N ARG A 72 -2.09 20.47 -7.08
CA ARG A 72 -1.91 20.33 -8.53
C ARG A 72 -0.45 20.09 -8.91
N ALA A 73 0.48 20.85 -8.32
CA ALA A 73 1.90 20.68 -8.56
C ALA A 73 2.40 19.30 -8.08
N ALA A 74 1.92 18.82 -6.93
CA ALA A 74 2.31 17.53 -6.39
C ALA A 74 1.75 16.37 -7.21
N ILE A 75 0.45 16.35 -7.52
CA ILE A 75 -0.15 15.28 -8.33
C ILE A 75 0.43 15.24 -9.73
N ARG A 76 0.80 16.38 -10.32
CA ARG A 76 1.51 16.43 -11.60
C ARG A 76 2.89 15.80 -11.50
N ARG A 77 3.64 16.03 -10.41
CA ARG A 77 4.94 15.36 -10.19
C ARG A 77 4.80 13.85 -10.08
N VAL A 78 3.78 13.38 -9.36
CA VAL A 78 3.48 11.95 -9.23
C VAL A 78 3.08 11.37 -10.58
N ALA A 79 2.24 12.08 -11.35
CA ALA A 79 1.74 11.65 -12.64
C ALA A 79 2.80 11.60 -13.74
N GLN A 80 3.79 12.51 -13.69
CA GLN A 80 4.73 12.76 -14.78
C GLN A 80 5.44 11.50 -15.33
N PRO A 81 5.96 10.57 -14.50
CA PRO A 81 6.63 9.37 -15.03
C PRO A 81 5.73 8.47 -15.88
N MET A 82 4.41 8.45 -15.64
CA MET A 82 3.44 7.68 -16.44
C MET A 82 3.03 8.45 -17.68
N ILE A 83 2.81 9.77 -17.55
CA ILE A 83 2.54 10.67 -18.68
C ILE A 83 3.67 10.58 -19.72
N ASP A 84 4.94 10.70 -19.28
CA ASP A 84 6.12 10.64 -20.16
C ASP A 84 6.22 9.31 -20.93
N ARG A 85 5.59 8.25 -20.42
CA ARG A 85 5.59 6.89 -21.02
C ARG A 85 4.29 6.54 -21.73
N GLY A 86 3.28 7.42 -21.70
CA GLY A 86 1.94 7.12 -22.23
C GLY A 86 1.23 5.96 -21.53
N ILE A 87 1.59 5.67 -20.27
CA ILE A 87 0.99 4.58 -19.50
C ILE A 87 -0.23 5.13 -18.76
N PRO A 88 -1.44 4.57 -18.96
CA PRO A 88 -2.61 5.02 -18.21
C PRO A 88 -2.48 4.65 -16.73
N TYR A 89 -3.15 5.40 -15.87
CA TYR A 89 -3.15 5.15 -14.43
C TYR A 89 -4.49 5.40 -13.78
N ALA A 90 -4.81 4.58 -12.79
CA ALA A 90 -6.03 4.65 -11.98
C ALA A 90 -5.66 4.94 -10.52
N ILE A 91 -6.62 5.47 -9.76
CA ILE A 91 -6.39 5.96 -8.39
C ILE A 91 -7.48 5.43 -7.46
N ALA A 92 -7.10 4.88 -6.31
CA ALA A 92 -7.97 4.79 -5.14
C ALA A 92 -7.54 5.85 -4.12
N LEU A 93 -8.46 6.44 -3.37
CA LEU A 93 -8.12 7.42 -2.36
C LEU A 93 -7.73 6.75 -1.04
N GLY A 94 -6.79 7.37 -0.33
CA GLY A 94 -6.38 6.98 1.03
C GLY A 94 -6.79 7.99 2.08
N ASN A 95 -6.63 7.63 3.35
CA ASN A 95 -7.09 8.44 4.47
C ASN A 95 -6.40 9.81 4.52
N HIS A 96 -5.12 9.90 4.12
CA HIS A 96 -4.41 11.18 4.07
C HIS A 96 -4.81 12.04 2.86
N ASP A 97 -5.41 11.45 1.82
CA ASP A 97 -6.04 12.24 0.75
C ASP A 97 -7.30 12.96 1.26
N HIS A 98 -7.94 12.48 2.34
CA HIS A 98 -9.10 13.13 2.98
C HIS A 98 -8.74 14.21 4.03
N ASP A 99 -7.46 14.36 4.41
CA ASP A 99 -7.07 15.21 5.55
C ASP A 99 -7.04 16.72 5.25
N GLY A 100 -6.86 17.10 3.98
CA GLY A 100 -6.57 18.48 3.59
C GLY A 100 -7.56 19.08 2.58
N TYR A 101 -7.77 18.39 1.46
CA TYR A 101 -8.56 18.89 0.34
C TYR A 101 -9.85 18.11 0.18
N HIS A 102 -10.89 18.76 -0.34
CA HIS A 102 -12.14 18.08 -0.67
C HIS A 102 -11.89 17.04 -1.77
N THR A 103 -12.23 15.78 -1.50
CA THR A 103 -11.91 14.67 -2.38
C THR A 103 -12.66 14.72 -3.72
N ASP A 104 -13.85 15.32 -3.77
CA ASP A 104 -14.57 15.62 -5.02
C ASP A 104 -13.75 16.54 -5.94
N LYS A 105 -13.16 17.61 -5.38
CA LYS A 105 -12.29 18.53 -6.14
C LYS A 105 -10.99 17.86 -6.55
N GLN A 106 -10.44 16.98 -5.71
CA GLN A 106 -9.26 16.21 -6.08
C GLN A 106 -9.53 15.31 -7.29
N VAL A 107 -10.68 14.61 -7.32
CA VAL A 107 -11.08 13.78 -8.47
C VAL A 107 -11.13 14.60 -9.75
N GLU A 108 -11.76 15.78 -9.74
CA GLU A 108 -11.80 16.66 -10.91
C GLU A 108 -10.39 17.09 -11.36
N MET A 109 -9.49 17.40 -10.42
CA MET A 109 -8.11 17.78 -10.75
C MET A 109 -7.28 16.63 -11.30
N TYR A 110 -7.51 15.41 -10.83
CA TYR A 110 -6.87 14.23 -11.39
C TYR A 110 -7.37 13.94 -12.80
N LYS A 111 -8.66 14.13 -13.09
CA LYS A 111 -9.25 13.98 -14.44
C LYS A 111 -8.66 14.95 -15.47
N GLU A 112 -8.12 16.09 -15.04
CA GLU A 112 -7.42 17.04 -15.92
C GLU A 112 -6.03 16.53 -16.38
N LEU A 113 -5.46 15.52 -15.73
CA LEU A 113 -4.14 14.98 -16.06
C LEU A 113 -4.22 13.89 -17.12
N GLU A 114 -3.31 13.96 -18.10
CA GLU A 114 -3.22 13.00 -19.20
C GLU A 114 -3.04 11.56 -18.69
N GLY A 115 -3.82 10.63 -19.24
CA GLY A 115 -3.73 9.21 -18.90
C GLY A 115 -4.40 8.81 -17.58
N CYS A 116 -4.94 9.75 -16.80
CA CYS A 116 -5.68 9.41 -15.59
C CYS A 116 -7.05 8.81 -15.91
N LEU A 117 -7.35 7.66 -15.30
CA LEU A 117 -8.60 6.92 -15.45
C LEU A 117 -9.49 6.98 -14.21
N ILE A 118 -9.17 7.87 -13.24
CA ILE A 118 -10.01 8.04 -12.06
C ILE A 118 -11.41 8.47 -12.47
N ASP A 119 -12.42 7.92 -11.80
CA ASP A 119 -13.79 8.33 -11.98
C ASP A 119 -14.55 8.31 -10.66
N ASN A 120 -15.77 8.82 -10.63
CA ASN A 120 -16.67 8.74 -9.49
C ASN A 120 -18.04 8.29 -9.99
N ALA A 121 -18.31 6.98 -9.90
CA ALA A 121 -19.44 6.35 -10.57
C ALA A 121 -20.80 6.82 -10.04
N ASP A 122 -20.88 7.11 -8.74
CA ASP A 122 -22.06 7.70 -8.12
C ASP A 122 -21.62 8.76 -7.09
N PRO A 123 -21.91 10.05 -7.31
CA PRO A 123 -21.58 11.10 -6.33
C PRO A 123 -22.52 11.12 -5.11
N ASN A 124 -23.56 10.26 -5.07
CA ASN A 124 -24.54 10.22 -3.98
C ASN A 124 -24.28 9.09 -2.97
N ILE A 125 -23.28 8.24 -3.22
CA ILE A 125 -22.81 7.26 -2.24
C ILE A 125 -21.66 7.83 -1.42
N THR A 126 -21.41 7.24 -0.27
CA THR A 126 -20.33 7.62 0.64
C THR A 126 -18.96 7.50 -0.04
N GLY A 127 -18.08 8.45 0.28
CA GLY A 127 -16.75 8.55 -0.30
C GLY A 127 -16.73 9.14 -1.71
N ASN A 128 -15.54 9.31 -2.28
CA ASN A 128 -15.33 9.76 -3.65
C ASN A 128 -14.34 8.83 -4.35
N ALA A 129 -14.40 8.78 -5.67
CA ALA A 129 -13.61 7.84 -6.45
C ALA A 129 -13.95 6.36 -6.20
N ASN A 130 -15.25 6.08 -6.00
CA ASN A 130 -15.80 4.74 -6.14
C ASN A 130 -16.12 4.48 -7.62
N TYR A 131 -15.43 3.56 -8.27
CA TYR A 131 -15.62 3.25 -9.69
C TYR A 131 -15.04 1.89 -10.07
N ASN A 132 -15.23 1.49 -11.33
CA ASN A 132 -14.62 0.27 -11.85
C ASN A 132 -14.10 0.46 -13.28
N LEU A 133 -13.08 -0.32 -13.63
CA LEU A 133 -12.49 -0.34 -14.96
C LEU A 133 -12.52 -1.77 -15.53
N LEU A 134 -13.10 -1.91 -16.72
CA LEU A 134 -13.14 -3.18 -17.44
C LEU A 134 -11.88 -3.36 -18.30
N ILE A 135 -11.35 -4.58 -18.30
CA ILE A 135 -10.28 -5.01 -19.19
C ILE A 135 -10.87 -5.95 -20.24
N TYR A 136 -10.62 -5.61 -21.50
CA TYR A 136 -11.20 -6.27 -22.66
C TYR A 136 -10.29 -7.36 -23.21
N SER A 137 -10.91 -8.40 -23.81
CA SER A 137 -10.23 -9.50 -24.49
C SER A 137 -9.22 -9.01 -25.52
N SER A 138 -8.09 -9.70 -25.73
CA SER A 138 -7.13 -9.35 -26.79
C SER A 138 -7.75 -9.40 -28.21
N LYS A 139 -8.81 -10.17 -28.40
CA LYS A 139 -9.40 -10.48 -29.72
C LYS A 139 -10.73 -9.79 -30.03
N GLY A 140 -11.27 -8.97 -29.12
CA GLY A 140 -12.54 -8.28 -29.37
C GLY A 140 -12.97 -7.36 -28.24
N ASP A 141 -14.25 -6.96 -28.27
CA ASP A 141 -14.80 -5.92 -27.40
C ASP A 141 -15.57 -6.50 -26.21
N LYS A 142 -15.25 -7.74 -25.82
CA LYS A 142 -15.83 -8.38 -24.64
C LYS A 142 -14.97 -8.07 -23.40
N PRO A 143 -15.55 -7.57 -22.29
CA PRO A 143 -14.85 -7.49 -21.01
C PRO A 143 -14.62 -8.89 -20.44
N VAL A 144 -13.40 -9.14 -19.97
CA VAL A 144 -12.98 -10.44 -19.42
C VAL A 144 -12.46 -10.35 -17.99
N PHE A 145 -12.13 -9.14 -17.53
CA PHE A 145 -11.68 -8.88 -16.17
C PHE A 145 -12.17 -7.50 -15.71
N ASN A 146 -12.38 -7.32 -14.41
CA ASN A 146 -12.80 -6.04 -13.82
C ASN A 146 -11.85 -5.59 -12.70
N LEU A 147 -11.66 -4.27 -12.57
CA LEU A 147 -10.91 -3.68 -11.47
C LEU A 147 -11.85 -2.76 -10.69
N TRP A 148 -12.05 -3.05 -9.42
CA TRP A 148 -12.83 -2.22 -8.49
C TRP A 148 -11.89 -1.24 -7.77
N PHE A 149 -12.28 0.03 -7.71
CA PHE A 149 -11.64 1.06 -6.92
C PHE A 149 -12.66 1.57 -5.90
N ILE A 150 -12.35 1.40 -4.62
CA ILE A 150 -13.27 1.71 -3.52
C ILE A 150 -12.59 2.70 -2.58
N ASP A 151 -13.28 3.79 -2.28
CA ASP A 151 -12.86 4.72 -1.24
C ASP A 151 -13.08 4.07 0.13
N SER A 152 -11.99 3.75 0.82
CA SER A 152 -12.06 3.22 2.18
C SER A 152 -12.20 4.32 3.24
N ASN A 153 -12.43 5.57 2.81
CA ASN A 153 -12.69 6.74 3.64
C ASN A 153 -11.48 7.09 4.54
N ASN A 154 -11.73 7.79 5.67
CA ASN A 154 -10.69 8.30 6.56
C ASN A 154 -10.79 7.70 7.97
N HIS A 155 -11.23 8.49 8.95
CA HIS A 155 -11.47 8.05 10.32
C HIS A 155 -12.95 7.81 10.53
N TYR A 156 -13.27 6.78 11.32
CA TYR A 156 -14.66 6.49 11.70
C TYR A 156 -15.21 7.67 12.51
N GLU A 157 -16.52 7.91 12.42
CA GLU A 157 -17.19 9.01 13.12
C GLU A 157 -16.93 8.95 14.64
N ASP A 158 -17.01 7.75 15.22
CA ASP A 158 -16.64 7.49 16.61
C ASP A 158 -15.30 6.73 16.72
N ILE A 159 -14.21 7.48 16.82
CA ILE A 159 -12.85 6.94 16.95
C ILE A 159 -12.63 6.06 18.20
N SER A 160 -13.55 6.08 19.17
CA SER A 160 -13.49 5.19 20.32
C SER A 160 -13.94 3.76 20.00
N VAL A 161 -14.74 3.61 18.92
CA VAL A 161 -15.22 2.32 18.41
C VAL A 161 -14.23 1.75 17.40
N SER A 162 -13.84 2.55 16.41
CA SER A 162 -12.87 2.17 15.39
C SER A 162 -12.04 3.38 15.02
N LYS A 163 -10.72 3.27 14.97
CA LYS A 163 -9.88 4.40 14.53
C LYS A 163 -10.15 4.75 13.06
N TYR A 164 -10.15 3.75 12.20
CA TYR A 164 -10.32 3.91 10.76
C TYR A 164 -11.76 3.61 10.35
N ASP A 165 -12.21 4.33 9.33
CA ASP A 165 -13.57 4.19 8.82
C ASP A 165 -13.76 2.87 8.06
N ILE A 166 -15.01 2.49 7.89
CA ILE A 166 -15.42 1.32 7.11
C ILE A 166 -15.78 1.72 5.68
N VAL A 167 -15.87 0.73 4.79
CA VAL A 167 -16.66 0.87 3.56
C VAL A 167 -18.13 0.72 3.95
N HIS A 168 -18.92 1.76 3.66
CA HIS A 168 -20.30 1.89 4.11
C HIS A 168 -21.27 1.07 3.27
N GLN A 169 -22.49 0.90 3.80
CA GLN A 169 -23.49 0.01 3.22
C GLN A 169 -23.94 0.45 1.81
N ASP A 170 -24.01 1.76 1.55
CA ASP A 170 -24.34 2.31 0.23
C ASP A 170 -23.24 2.05 -0.82
N GLN A 171 -21.96 2.10 -0.42
CA GLN A 171 -20.83 1.69 -1.26
C GLN A 171 -20.89 0.19 -1.58
N ILE A 172 -21.21 -0.64 -0.58
CA ILE A 172 -21.37 -2.09 -0.76
C ILE A 172 -22.54 -2.38 -1.73
N GLU A 173 -23.68 -1.71 -1.55
CA GLU A 173 -24.85 -1.86 -2.41
C GLU A 173 -24.59 -1.41 -3.85
N TRP A 174 -23.84 -0.31 -4.03
CA TRP A 174 -23.39 0.14 -5.34
C TRP A 174 -22.52 -0.92 -6.01
N TYR A 175 -21.54 -1.48 -5.30
CA TYR A 175 -20.69 -2.55 -5.80
C TYR A 175 -21.53 -3.77 -6.20
N GLU A 176 -22.41 -4.27 -5.32
CA GLU A 176 -23.23 -5.44 -5.59
C GLU A 176 -24.13 -5.24 -6.82
N LYS A 177 -24.80 -4.09 -6.89
CA LYS A 177 -25.67 -3.72 -8.02
C LYS A 177 -24.88 -3.68 -9.32
N THR A 178 -23.70 -3.06 -9.32
CA THR A 178 -22.85 -2.93 -10.51
C THR A 178 -22.30 -4.29 -10.95
N ALA A 179 -21.83 -5.11 -10.01
CA ALA A 179 -21.33 -6.45 -10.30
C ALA A 179 -22.43 -7.38 -10.85
N LEU A 180 -23.65 -7.29 -10.32
CA LEU A 180 -24.80 -8.05 -10.83
C LEU A 180 -25.21 -7.60 -12.24
N ALA A 181 -25.17 -6.30 -12.53
CA ALA A 181 -25.41 -5.79 -13.88
C ALA A 181 -24.34 -6.28 -14.87
N LEU A 182 -23.06 -6.27 -14.48
CA LEU A 182 -21.97 -6.84 -15.30
C LEU A 182 -22.15 -8.34 -15.53
N LYS A 183 -22.59 -9.09 -14.50
CA LYS A 183 -22.90 -10.52 -14.61
C LYS A 183 -24.04 -10.78 -15.60
N GLU A 184 -25.10 -9.99 -15.56
CA GLU A 184 -26.23 -10.08 -16.50
C GLU A 184 -25.75 -9.83 -17.94
N GLN A 185 -25.00 -8.75 -18.16
CA GLN A 185 -24.42 -8.41 -19.46
C GLN A 185 -23.44 -9.48 -19.97
N ASN A 186 -22.79 -10.22 -19.08
CA ASN A 186 -21.89 -11.33 -19.41
C ASN A 186 -22.59 -12.71 -19.42
N GLY A 187 -23.89 -12.74 -19.71
CA GLY A 187 -24.64 -14.00 -19.90
C GLY A 187 -24.81 -14.80 -18.62
N GLY A 188 -24.98 -14.13 -17.49
CA GLY A 188 -25.19 -14.73 -16.17
C GLY A 188 -23.92 -15.19 -15.46
N LYS A 189 -22.73 -14.93 -16.03
CA LYS A 189 -21.44 -15.27 -15.43
C LYS A 189 -20.75 -14.04 -14.88
N VAL A 190 -20.25 -14.12 -13.66
CA VAL A 190 -19.42 -13.05 -13.08
C VAL A 190 -18.15 -12.84 -13.92
N ILE A 191 -17.67 -11.60 -13.95
CA ILE A 191 -16.38 -11.25 -14.55
C ILE A 191 -15.36 -11.23 -13.40
N PRO A 192 -14.31 -12.07 -13.41
CA PRO A 192 -13.31 -12.07 -12.35
C PRO A 192 -12.73 -10.67 -12.11
N ALA A 193 -12.50 -10.34 -10.83
CA ALA A 193 -12.15 -8.99 -10.44
C ALA A 193 -11.06 -8.89 -9.38
N LEU A 194 -10.34 -7.77 -9.40
CA LEU A 194 -9.51 -7.31 -8.28
C LEU A 194 -10.12 -6.08 -7.63
N VAL A 195 -9.95 -5.95 -6.33
CA VAL A 195 -10.28 -4.73 -5.57
C VAL A 195 -8.99 -3.98 -5.22
N PHE A 196 -9.03 -2.67 -5.40
CA PHE A 196 -8.04 -1.71 -4.96
C PHE A 196 -8.72 -0.72 -4.01
N GLN A 197 -8.37 -0.80 -2.74
CA GLN A 197 -8.79 0.18 -1.72
C GLN A 197 -7.62 0.43 -0.77
N HIS A 198 -7.57 1.58 -0.13
CA HIS A 198 -6.39 1.95 0.63
C HIS A 198 -6.30 1.25 2.00
N ILE A 199 -7.31 1.43 2.87
CA ILE A 199 -7.36 0.83 4.20
C ILE A 199 -7.73 -0.67 4.09
N PRO A 200 -6.99 -1.58 4.74
CA PRO A 200 -7.26 -3.01 4.67
C PRO A 200 -8.53 -3.44 5.41
N VAL A 201 -9.20 -4.46 4.86
CA VAL A 201 -10.31 -5.13 5.55
C VAL A 201 -9.84 -5.90 6.78
N ILE A 202 -10.69 -6.00 7.80
CA ILE A 202 -10.39 -6.69 9.07
C ILE A 202 -9.96 -8.15 8.89
N GLN A 203 -10.42 -8.80 7.81
CA GLN A 203 -10.04 -10.17 7.46
C GLN A 203 -8.55 -10.33 7.13
N CYS A 204 -7.77 -9.26 6.92
CA CYS A 204 -6.32 -9.34 6.84
C CYS A 204 -5.69 -10.00 8.08
N TYR A 205 -6.27 -9.83 9.28
CA TYR A 205 -5.81 -10.55 10.47
C TYR A 205 -6.01 -12.07 10.40
N ARG A 206 -6.87 -12.57 9.51
CA ARG A 206 -7.03 -14.03 9.28
C ARG A 206 -5.84 -14.63 8.54
N LEU A 207 -4.97 -13.82 7.92
CA LEU A 207 -3.67 -14.25 7.38
C LEU A 207 -2.58 -14.33 8.46
N LEU A 208 -2.87 -13.85 9.68
CA LEU A 208 -1.92 -13.79 10.78
C LEU A 208 -2.26 -14.81 11.87
N ARG A 209 -1.25 -15.22 12.64
CA ARG A 209 -1.42 -16.00 13.87
C ARG A 209 -0.74 -15.31 15.04
N LYS A 210 -1.25 -15.55 16.25
CA LYS A 210 -0.59 -15.07 17.47
C LYS A 210 0.81 -15.67 17.54
N ALA A 211 1.78 -14.81 17.81
CA ALA A 211 3.18 -15.18 17.94
C ALA A 211 3.40 -16.02 19.21
N LYS A 212 4.23 -17.04 19.09
CA LYS A 212 4.77 -17.79 20.24
C LYS A 212 5.78 -16.92 20.99
N LEU A 213 6.09 -17.26 22.24
CA LEU A 213 6.96 -16.45 23.09
C LEU A 213 8.35 -16.20 22.46
N TRP A 214 8.91 -17.21 21.79
CA TRP A 214 10.21 -17.10 21.11
C TRP A 214 10.13 -16.37 19.77
N GLU A 215 8.93 -16.17 19.21
CA GLU A 215 8.73 -15.42 17.96
C GLU A 215 8.62 -13.91 18.18
N ARG A 216 8.52 -13.47 19.44
CA ARG A 216 8.34 -12.06 19.79
C ARG A 216 9.39 -11.10 19.21
N PRO A 217 10.68 -11.46 19.03
CA PRO A 217 11.65 -10.54 18.45
C PRO A 217 11.36 -10.13 17.00
N TRP A 218 10.60 -10.93 16.26
CA TRP A 218 10.21 -10.69 14.86
C TRP A 218 8.69 -10.59 14.65
N ALA A 219 7.91 -10.61 15.73
CA ALA A 219 6.47 -10.40 15.68
C ALA A 219 6.13 -8.90 15.69
N VAL A 220 4.99 -8.56 15.11
CA VAL A 220 4.43 -7.19 15.16
C VAL A 220 3.32 -7.14 16.18
N ARG A 221 3.19 -6.02 16.90
CA ARG A 221 2.00 -5.79 17.72
C ARG A 221 0.81 -5.58 16.78
N GLY A 222 -0.35 -6.16 17.10
CA GLY A 222 -1.59 -5.81 16.41
C GLY A 222 -1.99 -4.36 16.66
N GLU A 223 -2.94 -3.86 15.89
CA GLU A 223 -3.53 -2.53 16.00
C GLU A 223 -5.02 -2.63 16.36
N GLY A 224 -5.60 -1.53 16.83
CA GLY A 224 -7.04 -1.47 17.19
C GLY A 224 -7.47 -2.58 18.15
N ALA A 225 -8.49 -3.34 17.76
CA ALA A 225 -9.05 -4.49 18.48
C ALA A 225 -8.02 -5.62 18.72
N PHE A 226 -6.93 -5.67 17.95
CA PHE A 226 -5.91 -6.71 18.00
C PHE A 226 -4.68 -6.32 18.84
N GLN A 227 -4.63 -5.11 19.40
CA GLN A 227 -3.45 -4.54 20.07
C GLN A 227 -2.95 -5.28 21.32
N LYS A 228 -3.74 -6.21 21.87
CA LYS A 228 -3.38 -7.01 23.05
C LYS A 228 -2.43 -8.17 22.72
N HIS A 229 -2.18 -8.45 21.44
CA HIS A 229 -1.38 -9.58 21.00
C HIS A 229 -0.29 -9.17 20.01
N TYR A 230 0.68 -10.08 19.85
CA TYR A 230 1.72 -10.01 18.85
C TYR A 230 1.45 -11.06 17.78
N TYR A 231 1.76 -10.74 16.53
CA TYR A 231 1.39 -11.53 15.36
C TYR A 231 2.59 -11.80 14.47
N VAL A 232 2.53 -12.96 13.81
CA VAL A 232 3.39 -13.35 12.68
C VAL A 232 2.49 -13.84 11.55
N LEU A 233 3.02 -13.90 10.34
CA LEU A 233 2.33 -14.51 9.19
C LEU A 233 2.00 -15.98 9.50
N LYS A 234 0.85 -16.45 9.00
CA LYS A 234 0.54 -17.89 8.96
C LYS A 234 1.42 -18.59 7.91
N ASP A 235 1.58 -19.89 8.10
CA ASP A 235 2.26 -20.72 7.12
C ASP A 235 1.50 -20.66 5.78
N GLY A 236 2.23 -20.52 4.68
CA GLY A 236 1.66 -20.36 3.33
C GLY A 236 1.25 -18.93 2.96
N VAL A 237 1.39 -17.95 3.86
CA VAL A 237 1.30 -16.52 3.50
C VAL A 237 2.69 -16.02 3.12
N GLU A 238 2.79 -15.43 1.94
CA GLU A 238 4.06 -14.97 1.37
C GLU A 238 4.29 -13.50 1.69
N GLY A 239 5.54 -13.06 1.56
CA GLY A 239 5.95 -11.66 1.76
C GLY A 239 6.27 -11.32 3.21
N TYR A 240 6.10 -10.06 3.56
CA TYR A 240 6.64 -9.47 4.78
C TYR A 240 5.59 -8.74 5.62
N LEU A 241 5.60 -9.03 6.92
CA LEU A 241 4.80 -8.35 7.94
C LEU A 241 5.69 -7.39 8.73
N GLY A 242 5.65 -6.12 8.34
CA GLY A 242 6.42 -5.04 8.96
C GLY A 242 5.68 -4.33 10.09
N GLN A 243 4.35 -4.34 10.11
CA GLN A 243 3.49 -3.81 11.17
C GLN A 243 2.16 -4.54 11.28
N GLY A 244 1.47 -4.38 12.42
CA GLY A 244 0.10 -4.86 12.56
C GLY A 244 -0.80 -4.14 11.56
N PRO A 245 -1.63 -4.86 10.78
CA PRO A 245 -2.54 -4.21 9.86
C PRO A 245 -3.48 -3.22 10.56
N CYS A 246 -3.56 -2.00 10.06
CA CYS A 246 -4.42 -0.93 10.55
C CYS A 246 -5.82 -1.04 9.91
N THR A 247 -6.55 -2.10 10.24
CA THR A 247 -7.91 -2.32 9.76
C THR A 247 -8.92 -1.51 10.58
N PRO A 248 -10.15 -1.32 10.09
CA PRO A 248 -11.27 -0.95 10.96
C PRO A 248 -11.49 -2.02 12.03
N ASP A 249 -12.00 -1.61 13.18
CA ASP A 249 -12.34 -2.50 14.30
C ASP A 249 -13.73 -3.12 14.15
N ILE A 250 -14.49 -2.66 13.16
CA ILE A 250 -15.84 -3.11 12.80
C ILE A 250 -15.77 -3.84 11.46
N ASP A 251 -16.38 -5.01 11.37
CA ASP A 251 -16.63 -5.68 10.09
C ASP A 251 -17.91 -5.11 9.47
N SER A 252 -17.78 -4.41 8.34
CA SER A 252 -18.92 -3.84 7.64
C SER A 252 -19.68 -4.84 6.77
N GLY A 253 -19.17 -6.08 6.63
CA GLY A 253 -19.72 -7.07 5.71
C GLY A 253 -19.21 -6.93 4.27
N GLN A 254 -18.28 -6.00 4.00
CA GLN A 254 -17.69 -5.81 2.67
C GLN A 254 -17.05 -7.11 2.13
N PHE A 255 -16.24 -7.79 2.95
CA PHE A 255 -15.61 -9.05 2.54
C PHE A 255 -16.65 -10.17 2.29
N ASP A 256 -17.73 -10.19 3.06
CA ASP A 256 -18.83 -11.13 2.85
C ASP A 256 -19.59 -10.83 1.55
N SER A 257 -19.73 -9.56 1.17
CA SER A 257 -20.29 -9.15 -0.10
C SER A 257 -19.44 -9.63 -1.29
N TRP A 258 -18.11 -9.55 -1.20
CA TRP A 258 -17.21 -10.12 -2.21
C TRP A 258 -17.43 -11.62 -2.42
N LYS A 259 -17.53 -12.38 -1.33
CA LYS A 259 -17.84 -13.82 -1.39
C LYS A 259 -19.23 -14.10 -1.97
N LYS A 260 -20.23 -13.30 -1.58
CA LYS A 260 -21.62 -13.44 -2.03
C LYS A 260 -21.74 -13.24 -3.54
N ILE A 261 -21.09 -12.21 -4.09
CA ILE A 261 -21.10 -11.95 -5.54
C ILE A 261 -20.23 -12.97 -6.27
N GLY A 262 -19.05 -13.28 -5.74
CA GLY A 262 -18.14 -14.31 -6.24
C GLY A 262 -17.31 -13.89 -7.45
N ASP A 263 -17.23 -12.61 -7.77
CA ASP A 263 -16.38 -12.04 -8.83
C ASP A 263 -14.96 -11.71 -8.33
N VAL A 264 -14.82 -11.21 -7.10
CA VAL A 264 -13.53 -10.79 -6.53
C VAL A 264 -12.64 -11.99 -6.21
N ILE A 265 -11.48 -12.06 -6.86
CA ILE A 265 -10.46 -13.09 -6.63
C ILE A 265 -9.25 -12.56 -5.85
N GLY A 266 -9.15 -11.25 -5.67
CA GLY A 266 -8.14 -10.62 -4.84
C GLY A 266 -8.44 -9.17 -4.51
N ALA A 267 -7.92 -8.70 -3.38
CA ALA A 267 -8.00 -7.32 -2.92
C ALA A 267 -6.63 -6.86 -2.46
N TYR A 268 -6.24 -5.65 -2.85
CA TYR A 268 -4.94 -5.06 -2.58
C TYR A 268 -5.09 -3.76 -1.81
N PHE A 269 -4.26 -3.62 -0.77
CA PHE A 269 -4.31 -2.55 0.21
C PHE A 269 -2.98 -1.79 0.29
N GLY A 270 -3.06 -0.51 0.63
CA GLY A 270 -1.93 0.33 1.01
C GLY A 270 -1.90 0.51 2.50
N HIS A 271 -1.70 1.74 2.96
CA HIS A 271 -1.91 2.23 4.33
C HIS A 271 -0.89 1.72 5.35
N ASP A 272 -0.59 0.43 5.31
CA ASP A 272 0.35 -0.21 6.20
C ASP A 272 1.75 -0.25 5.61
N HIS A 273 2.35 0.92 5.44
CA HIS A 273 3.54 1.20 4.62
C HIS A 273 4.66 0.14 4.60
N MET A 274 4.86 -0.60 5.70
CA MET A 274 5.90 -1.61 5.85
C MET A 274 5.48 -3.03 5.44
N ASN A 275 4.20 -3.30 5.21
CA ASN A 275 3.68 -4.61 4.85
C ASN A 275 3.75 -4.85 3.34
N ASP A 276 4.06 -6.08 2.93
CA ASP A 276 3.94 -6.52 1.53
C ASP A 276 3.48 -7.97 1.38
N PHE A 277 2.86 -8.51 2.43
CA PHE A 277 2.40 -9.89 2.41
C PHE A 277 1.22 -10.11 1.46
N ASN A 278 1.07 -11.34 0.99
CA ASN A 278 -0.06 -11.77 0.17
C ASN A 278 -0.46 -13.20 0.54
N GLY A 279 -1.75 -13.45 0.71
CA GLY A 279 -2.26 -14.78 1.03
C GLY A 279 -3.77 -14.86 0.85
N GLN A 280 -4.32 -16.07 0.90
CA GLN A 280 -5.75 -16.29 0.66
C GLN A 280 -6.56 -16.39 1.97
N VAL A 281 -7.72 -15.76 1.97
CA VAL A 281 -8.80 -15.98 2.94
C VAL A 281 -10.04 -16.35 2.15
N ASP A 282 -10.62 -17.51 2.45
CA ASP A 282 -11.86 -18.00 1.81
C ASP A 282 -11.83 -17.94 0.25
N GLY A 283 -10.66 -18.19 -0.36
CA GLY A 283 -10.47 -18.16 -1.82
C GLY A 283 -10.17 -16.80 -2.43
N ILE A 284 -10.15 -15.72 -1.64
CA ILE A 284 -9.80 -14.36 -2.07
C ILE A 284 -8.41 -14.02 -1.56
N TYR A 285 -7.52 -13.60 -2.45
CA TYR A 285 -6.21 -13.06 -2.03
C TYR A 285 -6.38 -11.70 -1.33
N LEU A 286 -5.75 -11.53 -0.18
CA LEU A 286 -5.63 -10.24 0.51
C LEU A 286 -4.14 -9.86 0.53
N GLY A 287 -3.79 -8.85 -0.27
CA GLY A 287 -2.42 -8.40 -0.47
C GLY A 287 -2.19 -7.01 0.12
N GLN A 288 -1.14 -6.85 0.92
CA GLN A 288 -0.64 -5.55 1.33
C GLN A 288 0.42 -5.06 0.34
N CYS A 289 0.47 -3.76 0.09
CA CYS A 289 1.45 -3.12 -0.77
C CYS A 289 2.32 -2.21 0.07
N LYS A 290 3.65 -2.32 -0.11
CA LYS A 290 4.60 -1.48 0.60
C LYS A 290 4.54 -0.06 0.04
N THR A 291 4.87 0.93 0.87
CA THR A 291 5.02 2.31 0.41
C THR A 291 5.97 2.43 -0.77
N ALA A 292 5.56 3.18 -1.78
CA ALA A 292 6.34 3.51 -2.96
C ALA A 292 7.07 4.87 -2.81
N SER A 293 7.43 5.26 -1.58
CA SER A 293 8.13 6.53 -1.32
C SER A 293 9.15 6.48 -0.19
N PHE A 294 9.89 7.58 -0.06
CA PHE A 294 10.75 7.87 1.09
C PHE A 294 10.25 9.08 1.89
N ARG A 295 9.04 9.55 1.59
CA ARG A 295 8.43 10.72 2.25
C ARG A 295 7.79 10.35 3.57
N VAL A 296 7.38 9.10 3.70
CA VAL A 296 6.84 8.52 4.92
C VAL A 296 7.79 7.50 5.55
N TYR A 297 7.44 6.96 6.71
CA TYR A 297 8.22 5.92 7.36
C TYR A 297 8.21 4.63 6.51
N THR A 298 9.37 3.99 6.45
CA THR A 298 9.62 2.73 5.74
C THR A 298 10.68 1.95 6.52
N ASP A 299 10.78 0.64 6.28
CA ASP A 299 11.71 -0.28 6.93
C ASP A 299 13.06 -0.38 6.19
N GLY A 300 13.66 0.78 5.91
CA GLY A 300 14.96 0.88 5.24
C GLY A 300 14.86 1.18 3.76
N ALA A 301 15.69 0.54 2.95
CA ALA A 301 15.71 0.71 1.50
C ALA A 301 14.72 -0.22 0.77
N ARG A 302 13.62 -0.58 1.44
CA ARG A 302 12.65 -1.55 0.95
C ARG A 302 11.45 -0.93 0.25
N SER A 303 11.25 0.39 0.25
CA SER A 303 10.13 1.01 -0.48
C SER A 303 10.02 0.43 -1.89
N GLY A 304 8.82 0.17 -2.39
CA GLY A 304 8.67 -0.65 -3.59
C GLY A 304 7.32 -0.54 -4.24
N VAL A 305 7.17 -1.23 -5.35
CA VAL A 305 5.91 -1.37 -6.07
C VAL A 305 5.54 -2.85 -6.19
N ARG A 306 4.26 -3.14 -6.38
CA ARG A 306 3.77 -4.50 -6.65
C ARG A 306 3.47 -4.64 -8.14
N GLU A 307 3.88 -5.74 -8.74
CA GLU A 307 3.42 -6.16 -10.06
C GLU A 307 2.32 -7.21 -9.89
N ILE A 308 1.29 -7.12 -10.73
CA ILE A 308 0.22 -8.11 -10.87
C ILE A 308 0.08 -8.42 -12.36
N ILE A 309 0.17 -9.70 -12.74
CA ILE A 309 0.09 -10.15 -14.12
C ILE A 309 -1.16 -11.02 -14.29
N LEU A 310 -2.15 -10.49 -14.99
CA LEU A 310 -3.37 -11.21 -15.35
C LEU A 310 -3.15 -12.05 -16.61
N ASN A 311 -3.91 -13.14 -16.74
CA ASN A 311 -3.87 -14.01 -17.91
C ASN A 311 -5.28 -14.21 -18.49
N GLU A 312 -5.48 -13.82 -19.76
CA GLU A 312 -6.76 -13.93 -20.44
C GLU A 312 -7.24 -15.39 -20.57
N ASN A 313 -6.32 -16.36 -20.67
CA ASN A 313 -6.68 -17.77 -20.82
C ASN A 313 -7.24 -18.40 -19.54
N ASP A 314 -6.88 -17.85 -18.37
CA ASP A 314 -7.45 -18.22 -17.08
C ASP A 314 -7.59 -16.96 -16.22
N PRO A 315 -8.64 -16.16 -16.43
CA PRO A 315 -8.82 -14.88 -15.76
C PRO A 315 -9.14 -15.04 -14.27
N THR A 316 -9.24 -16.27 -13.76
CA THR A 316 -9.40 -16.52 -12.31
C THR A 316 -8.06 -16.64 -11.58
N LYS A 317 -6.94 -16.65 -12.33
CA LYS A 317 -5.59 -16.74 -11.79
C LYS A 317 -4.73 -15.59 -12.29
N TYR A 318 -3.80 -15.19 -11.45
CA TYR A 318 -2.82 -14.17 -11.76
C TYR A 318 -1.57 -14.39 -10.93
N GLU A 319 -0.48 -13.76 -11.34
CA GLU A 319 0.80 -13.77 -10.63
C GLU A 319 1.01 -12.40 -9.97
N THR A 320 1.68 -12.36 -8.82
CA THR A 320 2.08 -11.08 -8.21
C THR A 320 3.43 -11.19 -7.54
N LYS A 321 4.19 -10.08 -7.55
CA LYS A 321 5.45 -9.95 -6.82
C LYS A 321 5.75 -8.50 -6.48
N MET A 322 6.59 -8.29 -5.48
CA MET A 322 7.12 -6.98 -5.13
C MET A 322 8.42 -6.69 -5.88
N TYR A 323 8.65 -5.41 -6.18
CA TYR A 323 9.93 -4.86 -6.57
C TYR A 323 10.33 -3.78 -5.58
N HIS A 324 11.23 -4.12 -4.66
CA HIS A 324 11.79 -3.20 -3.69
C HIS A 324 12.95 -2.40 -4.30
N PHE A 325 13.13 -1.19 -3.78
CA PHE A 325 14.10 -0.19 -4.27
C PHE A 325 15.52 -0.77 -4.37
N LYS A 326 15.95 -1.50 -3.35
CA LYS A 326 17.29 -2.06 -3.31
C LYS A 326 17.40 -3.44 -3.95
N GLU A 327 16.54 -4.38 -3.55
CA GLU A 327 16.71 -5.81 -3.85
C GLU A 327 16.44 -6.10 -5.34
N GLU A 328 15.24 -5.81 -5.82
CA GLU A 328 14.86 -6.10 -7.21
C GLU A 328 15.27 -5.00 -8.18
N LEU A 329 15.30 -3.73 -7.74
CA LEU A 329 15.63 -2.60 -8.62
C LEU A 329 17.11 -2.21 -8.60
N GLY A 330 17.90 -2.68 -7.63
CA GLY A 330 19.34 -2.44 -7.57
C GLY A 330 19.72 -0.98 -7.29
N LEU A 331 18.81 -0.22 -6.65
CA LEU A 331 19.01 1.21 -6.38
C LEU A 331 19.55 1.45 -4.97
N GLU A 332 20.25 2.56 -4.78
CA GLU A 332 20.80 2.98 -3.49
C GLU A 332 20.25 4.36 -3.08
N PRO A 333 19.51 4.46 -1.96
CA PRO A 333 18.77 5.67 -1.65
C PRO A 333 19.72 6.76 -1.17
N ILE A 334 19.51 8.00 -1.60
CA ILE A 334 20.33 9.15 -1.18
C ILE A 334 19.76 9.88 0.04
N SER A 335 18.49 9.66 0.35
CA SER A 335 17.76 10.27 1.47
C SER A 335 17.97 9.57 2.82
N LEU A 336 18.37 8.29 2.80
CA LEU A 336 18.59 7.52 4.02
C LEU A 336 20.00 7.72 4.61
N GLY A 337 20.12 7.62 5.94
CA GLY A 337 21.41 7.61 6.63
C GLY A 337 22.17 6.27 6.43
N PRO A 338 23.48 6.21 6.71
CA PRO A 338 24.32 5.03 6.42
C PRO A 338 23.82 3.70 6.99
N ILE A 339 23.13 3.74 8.14
CA ILE A 339 22.55 2.56 8.78
C ILE A 339 21.30 2.12 8.00
N MET A 340 20.33 3.02 7.80
CA MET A 340 19.06 2.72 7.13
C MET A 340 19.24 2.24 5.68
N LYS A 341 20.29 2.68 4.98
CA LYS A 341 20.62 2.19 3.61
C LYS A 341 21.00 0.71 3.56
N ARG A 342 21.48 0.16 4.68
CA ARG A 342 21.93 -1.23 4.80
C ARG A 342 20.87 -2.14 5.39
N LEU A 343 19.80 -1.56 5.92
CA LEU A 343 18.70 -2.30 6.50
C LEU A 343 17.75 -2.75 5.39
N THR A 344 17.50 -4.05 5.38
CA THR A 344 16.62 -4.74 4.44
C THR A 344 15.43 -5.39 5.15
N ASP A 345 15.23 -5.17 6.45
CA ASP A 345 14.00 -5.50 7.21
C ASP A 345 14.03 -4.92 8.64
N ARG A 346 12.86 -4.87 9.31
CA ARG A 346 12.72 -4.51 10.73
C ARG A 346 13.50 -5.45 11.67
N GLN A 347 13.79 -6.69 11.24
CA GLN A 347 14.58 -7.64 12.05
C GLN A 347 16.03 -7.16 12.16
N SER A 348 16.57 -6.60 11.09
CA SER A 348 17.88 -5.96 11.00
C SER A 348 17.89 -4.66 11.80
N VAL A 349 16.77 -3.92 11.88
CA VAL A 349 16.62 -2.75 12.76
C VAL A 349 16.70 -3.17 14.22
N ASN A 350 15.92 -4.18 14.63
CA ASN A 350 15.94 -4.71 16.00
C ASN A 350 17.30 -5.29 16.36
N LEU A 351 17.97 -6.02 15.45
CA LEU A 351 19.32 -6.54 15.66
C LEU A 351 20.35 -5.41 15.75
N THR A 352 20.23 -4.35 14.96
CA THR A 352 21.15 -3.20 14.98
C THR A 352 20.98 -2.39 16.25
N ILE A 353 19.75 -2.15 16.69
CA ILE A 353 19.46 -1.49 17.98
C ILE A 353 19.95 -2.37 19.13
N ALA A 354 19.62 -3.66 19.13
CA ALA A 354 20.09 -4.61 20.15
C ALA A 354 21.62 -4.69 20.19
N ARG A 355 22.29 -4.73 19.04
CA ARG A 355 23.76 -4.71 18.93
C ARG A 355 24.34 -3.40 19.44
N ASN A 356 23.73 -2.25 19.14
CA ASN A 356 24.19 -0.95 19.63
C ASN A 356 23.96 -0.78 21.14
N VAL A 357 22.88 -1.34 21.68
CA VAL A 357 22.62 -1.41 23.14
C VAL A 357 23.61 -2.36 23.82
N LEU A 358 23.91 -3.53 23.24
CA LEU A 358 24.92 -4.47 23.73
C LEU A 358 26.33 -3.90 23.67
N LEU A 359 26.69 -3.19 22.59
CA LEU A 359 27.98 -2.51 22.45
C LEU A 359 28.08 -1.31 23.41
N GLY A 360 26.99 -0.55 23.61
CA GLY A 360 26.93 0.53 24.59
C GLY A 360 27.02 0.04 26.03
N ALA A 361 26.34 -1.06 26.35
CA ALA A 361 26.44 -1.74 27.63
C ALA A 361 27.83 -2.37 27.83
N GLY A 362 28.43 -2.94 26.79
CA GLY A 362 29.80 -3.48 26.81
C GLY A 362 30.86 -2.39 26.98
N ALA A 363 30.69 -1.22 26.35
CA ALA A 363 31.56 -0.06 26.53
C ALA A 363 31.42 0.56 27.93
N ALA A 364 30.20 0.64 28.47
CA ALA A 364 29.95 1.06 29.85
C ALA A 364 30.52 0.06 30.87
N TYR A 365 30.44 -1.25 30.58
CA TYR A 365 31.01 -2.31 31.42
C TYR A 365 32.54 -2.29 31.38
N ALA A 366 33.16 -2.08 30.21
CA ALA A 366 34.61 -1.94 30.07
C ALA A 366 35.15 -0.67 30.75
N ALA A 367 34.43 0.45 30.66
CA ALA A 367 34.77 1.69 31.38
C ALA A 367 34.62 1.52 32.90
N GLY A 368 33.55 0.87 33.37
CA GLY A 368 33.33 0.57 34.79
C GLY A 368 34.35 -0.40 35.38
N TYR A 369 34.81 -1.39 34.61
CA TYR A 369 35.86 -2.34 35.03
C TYR A 369 37.24 -1.66 35.11
N GLY A 370 37.55 -0.74 34.19
CA GLY A 370 38.77 0.07 34.21
C GLY A 370 38.85 1.00 35.43
N ILE A 371 37.73 1.64 35.80
CA ILE A 371 37.66 2.55 36.95
C ILE A 371 37.77 1.80 38.28
N ASN A 372 37.16 0.62 38.41
CA ASN A 372 37.26 -0.20 39.64
C ASN A 372 38.67 -0.77 39.88
N LYS A 373 39.43 -1.05 38.82
CA LYS A 373 40.83 -1.53 38.94
C LYS A 373 41.78 -0.39 39.37
N LEU A 374 41.53 0.83 38.88
CA LEU A 374 42.28 2.02 39.28
C LEU A 374 41.96 2.46 40.72
N ALA A 375 40.69 2.38 41.13
CA ALA A 375 40.25 2.70 42.50
C ALA A 375 40.77 1.70 43.55
N LYS A 376 40.92 0.41 43.20
CA LYS A 376 41.58 -0.59 44.07
C LYS A 376 43.09 -0.42 44.16
N TYR A 377 43.75 0.08 43.11
CA TYR A 377 45.18 0.37 43.12
C TYR A 377 45.52 1.62 43.96
N LEU A 378 44.63 2.61 43.99
CA LEU A 378 44.82 3.85 44.76
C LEU A 378 44.42 3.75 46.25
N LYS A 379 43.72 2.69 46.67
CA LYS A 379 43.36 2.45 48.08
C LYS A 379 44.39 1.63 48.88
N ASN A 380 45.42 1.09 48.22
CA ASN A 380 46.49 0.29 48.83
C ASN A 380 47.87 0.98 48.73
N LYS A 381 47.90 2.31 48.70
CA LYS A 381 49.11 3.12 48.94
C LYS A 381 48.88 4.07 50.09
#